data_AF-A0A948CR03-F1
#
_entry.id   AF-A0A948CR03-F1
#
_cell.length_a   1.000
_cell.length_b   1.000
_cell.length_c   1.000
_cell.angle_alpha   90.00
_cell.angle_beta   90.00
_cell.angle_gamma   90.00
#
_symmetry.space_group_name_H-M   'P 1'
#
loop_
_entity.id
_entity.type
_entity.pdbx_description
1 polymer ?
#
loop_
_entity_poly.entity_id
_entity_poly.type
_entity_poly.pdbx_seq_one_letter_code
_entity_poly.pdbx_strand_id
1 'polypeptide(L)'
;MTTHKNDSVDKHVILKKSLHPKNVYRQLPGRLDYVHYVADLLAVKLSCSMLLDIGTGADGIYSLLACKVYEWQCVVSDIDPQSLANVAAIIDKNSSLKGRGYR
;
A
#
# COMPACT_ATOMS: atom_id res chain seq x y z
N MET A 1 19.91 -21.24 9.69
CA MET A 1 20.50 -20.29 8.72
C MET A 1 19.38 -19.42 8.17
N THR A 2 19.08 -18.34 8.88
CA THR A 2 18.05 -17.36 8.52
C THR A 2 18.56 -16.52 7.35
N THR A 3 17.94 -16.68 6.18
CA THR A 3 18.20 -15.80 5.04
C THR A 3 17.48 -14.48 5.29
N HIS A 4 18.22 -13.50 5.80
CA HIS A 4 17.87 -12.09 5.72
C HIS A 4 17.77 -11.70 4.24
N LYS A 5 16.59 -11.87 3.63
CA LYS A 5 16.29 -11.26 2.34
C LYS A 5 16.05 -9.77 2.62
N ASN A 6 16.86 -8.93 1.96
CA ASN A 6 16.86 -7.48 2.10
C ASN A 6 15.48 -6.86 1.78
N ASP A 7 14.64 -6.68 2.79
CA ASP A 7 13.30 -6.07 2.70
C ASP A 7 13.33 -4.62 2.17
N SER A 8 14.45 -3.90 2.28
CA SER A 8 14.59 -2.52 1.78
C SER A 8 14.69 -2.42 0.25
N VAL A 9 15.15 -3.47 -0.43
CA VAL A 9 15.27 -3.49 -1.90
C VAL A 9 13.90 -3.75 -2.54
N ASP A 10 13.10 -4.65 -1.97
CA ASP A 10 11.75 -4.97 -2.46
C ASP A 10 10.74 -3.82 -2.29
N LYS A 11 10.86 -3.04 -1.20
CA LYS A 11 10.03 -1.82 -0.98
C LYS A 11 10.15 -0.83 -2.14
N HIS A 12 11.37 -0.59 -2.61
CA HIS A 12 11.64 0.35 -3.70
C HIS A 12 11.24 -0.19 -5.09
N VAL A 13 11.30 -1.50 -5.30
CA VAL A 13 11.05 -2.14 -6.61
C VAL A 13 9.57 -2.16 -6.96
N ILE A 14 8.68 -2.46 -6.00
CA ILE A 14 7.23 -2.51 -6.23
C ILE A 14 6.69 -1.08 -6.50
N LEU A 15 7.11 -0.11 -5.69
CA LEU A 15 6.65 1.28 -5.82
C LEU A 15 7.17 1.93 -7.12
N LYS A 16 8.40 1.64 -7.56
CA LYS A 16 8.91 2.14 -8.85
C LYS A 16 8.24 1.51 -10.08
N LYS A 17 7.79 0.26 -10.01
CA LYS A 17 7.11 -0.42 -11.13
C LYS A 17 5.64 -0.03 -11.29
N SER A 18 5.01 0.43 -10.21
CA SER A 18 3.57 0.71 -10.17
C SER A 18 3.21 2.16 -10.41
N LEU A 19 4.13 3.08 -10.16
CA LEU A 19 3.89 4.52 -10.22
C LEU A 19 4.41 5.11 -11.52
N HIS A 20 3.61 5.95 -12.18
CA HIS A 20 4.06 6.72 -13.35
C HIS A 20 5.29 7.57 -12.95
N PRO A 21 6.34 7.69 -13.79
CA PRO A 21 7.62 8.31 -13.40
C PRO A 21 7.51 9.76 -12.89
N LYS A 22 6.43 10.48 -13.25
CA LYS A 22 6.13 11.83 -12.73
C LYS A 22 5.71 11.86 -11.25
N ASN A 23 5.32 10.74 -10.64
CA ASN A 23 4.77 10.67 -9.27
C ASN A 23 5.78 10.19 -8.21
N VAL A 24 6.96 9.70 -8.63
CA VAL A 24 7.87 8.92 -7.76
C VAL A 24 8.73 9.77 -6.82
N TYR A 25 9.05 11.02 -7.19
CA TYR A 25 10.10 11.78 -6.47
C TYR A 25 9.59 12.76 -5.39
N ARG A 26 8.29 13.06 -5.30
CA ARG A 26 7.78 14.12 -4.41
C ARG A 26 6.98 13.63 -3.20
N GLN A 27 6.51 12.38 -3.18
CA GLN A 27 5.34 12.03 -2.36
C GLN A 27 5.55 10.83 -1.41
N LEU A 28 6.56 10.00 -1.62
CA LEU A 28 6.66 8.68 -0.96
C LEU A 28 6.98 8.73 0.55
N PRO A 29 7.97 9.51 1.02
CA PRO A 29 8.26 9.59 2.46
C PRO A 29 7.08 10.16 3.25
N GLY A 30 6.55 11.33 2.83
CA GLY A 30 5.44 11.96 3.55
C GLY A 30 4.13 11.15 3.53
N ARG A 31 3.87 10.34 2.50
CA ARG A 31 2.71 9.43 2.47
C ARG A 31 2.87 8.23 3.39
N LEU A 32 4.10 7.73 3.55
CA LEU A 32 4.39 6.63 4.46
C LEU A 32 4.31 7.08 5.92
N ASP A 33 4.73 8.32 6.22
CA ASP A 33 4.59 8.91 7.55
C ASP A 33 3.12 8.95 8.03
N TYR A 34 2.17 9.18 7.11
CA TYR A 34 0.75 9.14 7.43
C TYR A 34 0.30 7.74 7.87
N VAL A 35 0.74 6.69 7.16
CA VAL A 35 0.40 5.30 7.51
C VAL A 35 1.05 4.91 8.84
N HIS A 36 2.29 5.35 9.09
CA HIS A 36 2.99 5.14 10.36
C HIS A 36 2.24 5.79 11.53
N TYR A 37 1.82 7.05 11.37
CA TYR A 37 1.06 7.76 12.39
C TYR A 37 -0.27 7.07 12.74
N VAL A 38 -0.99 6.59 11.72
CA VAL A 38 -2.23 5.82 11.93
C VAL A 38 -1.92 4.50 12.66
N ALA A 39 -0.84 3.82 12.29
CA ALA A 39 -0.45 2.57 12.94
C ALA A 39 -0.09 2.76 14.42
N ASP A 40 0.64 3.82 14.76
CA ASP A 40 0.97 4.15 16.14
C ASP A 40 -0.29 4.44 16.97
N LEU A 41 -1.27 5.13 16.37
CA LEU A 41 -2.56 5.38 17.01
C LEU A 41 -3.35 4.08 17.25
N LEU A 42 -3.30 3.14 16.30
CA LEU A 42 -4.01 1.86 16.38
C LEU A 42 -3.31 0.82 17.26
N ALA A 43 -1.98 0.88 17.39
CA ALA A 43 -1.16 -0.02 18.21
C ALA A 43 -1.55 0.03 19.69
N VAL A 44 -2.20 1.11 20.12
CA VAL A 44 -2.73 1.26 21.48
C VAL A 44 -3.99 0.42 21.71
N LYS A 45 -4.68 -0.06 20.65
CA LYS A 45 -6.04 -0.60 20.77
C LYS A 45 -6.39 -1.88 20.00
N LEU A 46 -5.70 -2.25 18.90
CA LEU A 46 -6.19 -3.35 18.03
C LEU A 46 -5.09 -4.32 17.59
N SER A 47 -5.39 -5.63 17.65
CA SER A 47 -4.52 -6.74 17.24
C SER A 47 -4.65 -7.12 15.76
N CYS A 48 -5.68 -6.64 15.05
CA CYS A 48 -5.87 -6.85 13.62
C CYS A 48 -6.51 -5.58 13.05
N SER A 49 -5.79 -4.90 12.15
CA SER A 49 -6.22 -3.61 11.61
C SER A 49 -6.63 -3.77 10.15
N MET A 50 -7.91 -3.54 9.89
CA MET A 50 -8.46 -3.36 8.56
C MET A 50 -8.46 -1.87 8.23
N LEU A 51 -7.97 -1.49 7.05
CA LEU A 51 -7.97 -0.13 6.54
C LEU A 51 -9.04 0.03 5.47
N LEU A 52 -9.84 1.09 5.58
CA LEU A 52 -10.70 1.57 4.50
C LEU A 52 -10.09 2.85 3.93
N ASP A 53 -9.64 2.80 2.67
CA ASP A 53 -9.09 3.95 1.95
C ASP A 53 -10.17 4.54 1.05
N ILE A 54 -10.63 5.76 1.38
CA ILE A 54 -11.71 6.47 0.69
C ILE A 54 -11.09 7.55 -0.19
N GLY A 55 -11.35 7.49 -1.49
CA GLY A 55 -10.68 8.35 -2.47
C GLY A 55 -9.24 7.88 -2.69
N THR A 56 -9.08 6.57 -2.94
CA THR A 56 -7.79 5.89 -3.10
C THR A 56 -6.95 6.49 -4.25
N GLY A 57 -7.62 7.15 -5.21
CA GLY A 57 -7.02 7.75 -6.39
C GLY A 57 -6.42 6.71 -7.33
N ALA A 58 -5.69 7.18 -8.34
CA ALA A 58 -5.21 6.30 -9.41
C ALA A 58 -4.34 5.13 -8.90
N ASP A 59 -3.49 5.37 -7.90
CA ASP A 59 -2.43 4.42 -7.53
C ASP A 59 -2.73 3.63 -6.25
N GLY A 60 -3.77 3.96 -5.49
CA GLY A 60 -4.10 3.29 -4.22
C GLY A 60 -2.96 3.26 -3.20
N ILE A 61 -2.15 4.31 -3.18
CA ILE A 61 -0.84 4.32 -2.54
C ILE A 61 -0.87 4.02 -1.04
N TYR A 62 -1.90 4.50 -0.31
CA TYR A 62 -1.98 4.30 1.13
C TYR A 62 -2.30 2.86 1.49
N SER A 63 -3.30 2.25 0.82
CA SER A 63 -3.60 0.82 0.97
C SER A 63 -2.43 -0.07 0.58
N LEU A 64 -1.71 0.25 -0.50
CA LEU A 64 -0.54 -0.52 -0.91
C LEU A 64 0.57 -0.44 0.15
N LEU A 65 0.85 0.75 0.69
CA LEU A 65 1.86 0.93 1.73
C LEU A 65 1.43 0.24 3.04
N ALA A 66 0.19 0.38 3.47
CA ALA A 66 -0.33 -0.26 4.67
C ALA A 66 -0.30 -1.79 4.59
N CYS A 67 -0.74 -2.35 3.47
CA CYS A 67 -0.68 -3.80 3.22
C CYS A 67 0.77 -4.31 3.20
N LYS A 68 1.71 -3.53 2.66
CA LYS A 68 3.11 -3.96 2.55
C LYS A 68 3.90 -3.81 3.84
N VAL A 69 3.69 -2.73 4.59
CA VAL A 69 4.49 -2.38 5.78
C VAL A 69 3.90 -3.00 7.04
N TYR A 70 2.58 -3.06 7.14
CA TYR A 70 1.88 -3.48 8.35
C TYR A 70 0.99 -4.71 8.17
N GLU A 71 0.95 -5.28 6.95
CA GLU A 71 0.14 -6.46 6.62
C GLU A 71 -1.35 -6.27 6.91
N TRP A 72 -1.82 -5.01 6.85
CA TRP A 72 -3.22 -4.68 7.02
C TRP A 72 -4.05 -5.17 5.85
N GLN A 73 -5.25 -5.68 6.17
CA GLN A 73 -6.28 -5.90 5.15
C GLN A 73 -6.80 -4.55 4.71
N CYS A 74 -6.87 -4.32 3.40
CA CYS A 74 -7.26 -3.03 2.86
C CYS A 74 -8.48 -3.20 1.96
N VAL A 75 -9.46 -2.31 2.15
CA VAL A 75 -10.60 -2.10 1.26
C VAL A 75 -10.46 -0.70 0.68
N VAL A 76 -10.63 -0.58 -0.63
CA VAL A 76 -10.50 0.70 -1.34
C VAL A 76 -11.82 1.15 -1.94
N SER A 77 -12.07 2.47 -1.93
CA SER A 77 -13.17 3.08 -2.64
C SER A 77 -12.74 4.36 -3.37
N ASP A 78 -13.35 4.60 -4.52
CA ASP A 78 -13.21 5.84 -5.28
C ASP A 78 -14.48 6.06 -6.12
N ILE A 79 -14.77 7.32 -6.44
CA ILE A 79 -15.88 7.68 -7.34
C ILE A 79 -15.49 7.49 -8.81
N ASP A 80 -14.19 7.52 -9.11
CA ASP A 80 -13.66 7.35 -10.45
C ASP A 80 -13.40 5.86 -10.76
N PRO A 81 -14.17 5.25 -11.70
CA PRO A 81 -13.97 3.86 -12.08
C PRO A 81 -12.58 3.60 -12.69
N GLN A 82 -11.96 4.60 -13.30
CA GLN A 82 -10.62 4.45 -13.90
C GLN A 82 -9.55 4.29 -12.82
N SER A 83 -9.70 5.01 -11.70
CA SER A 83 -8.85 4.85 -10.52
C SER A 83 -8.96 3.43 -9.94
N LEU A 84 -10.18 2.92 -9.76
CA LEU A 84 -10.40 1.54 -9.29
C LEU A 84 -9.82 0.48 -10.25
N ALA A 85 -10.01 0.65 -11.55
CA ALA A 85 -9.46 -0.26 -12.56
C ALA A 85 -7.93 -0.27 -12.55
N ASN A 86 -7.28 0.88 -12.37
CA ASN A 86 -5.84 0.97 -12.27
C ASN A 86 -5.31 0.28 -11.00
N VAL A 87 -5.95 0.52 -9.85
CA VAL A 87 -5.61 -0.14 -8.59
C VAL A 87 -5.74 -1.67 -8.71
N ALA A 88 -6.81 -2.17 -9.33
CA ALA A 88 -6.96 -3.60 -9.63
C ALA A 88 -5.80 -4.14 -10.48
N ALA A 89 -5.43 -3.43 -11.54
CA ALA A 89 -4.30 -3.81 -12.40
C ALA A 89 -2.95 -3.79 -11.66
N ILE A 90 -2.77 -2.86 -10.72
CA ILE A 90 -1.58 -2.81 -9.86
C ILE A 90 -1.51 -4.04 -8.95
N ILE A 91 -2.63 -4.41 -8.31
CA ILE A 91 -2.71 -5.59 -7.45
C ILE A 91 -2.45 -6.87 -8.26
N ASP A 92 -3.01 -6.96 -9.47
CA ASP A 92 -2.81 -8.09 -10.38
C ASP A 92 -1.34 -8.28 -10.77
N LYS A 93 -0.63 -7.18 -11.03
CA LYS A 93 0.80 -7.22 -11.35
C LYS A 93 1.69 -7.55 -10.15
N ASN A 94 1.16 -7.45 -8.93
CA ASN A 94 1.89 -7.66 -7.69
C ASN A 94 1.26 -8.79 -6.87
N SER A 95 1.43 -10.03 -7.34
CA SER A 95 0.86 -11.25 -6.71
C SER A 95 1.14 -11.39 -5.20
N SER A 96 2.24 -10.81 -4.72
CA SER A 96 2.57 -10.75 -3.28
C SER A 96 1.56 -9.98 -2.41
N LEU A 97 0.71 -9.14 -3.01
CA LEU A 97 -0.33 -8.35 -2.33
C LEU A 97 -1.67 -9.09 -2.26
N LYS A 98 -2.00 -9.92 -3.26
CA LYS A 98 -3.26 -10.69 -3.29
C LYS A 98 -3.42 -11.64 -2.11
N GLY A 99 -2.32 -12.26 -1.67
CA GLY A 99 -2.32 -13.16 -0.51
C GLY A 99 -2.41 -12.46 0.85
N ARG A 100 -2.34 -11.12 0.90
CA ARG A 100 -2.22 -10.32 2.13
C ARG A 100 -3.48 -9.51 2.47
N GLY A 101 -4.61 -9.83 1.84
CA GLY A 101 -5.91 -9.27 2.22
C GLY A 101 -6.27 -7.92 1.58
N TYR A 102 -5.71 -7.62 0.40
CA TYR A 102 -6.22 -6.54 -0.45
C TYR A 102 -7.52 -7.02 -1.12
N ARG A 103 -8.65 -6.36 -0.87
CA ARG A 103 -9.97 -6.69 -1.41
C ARG A 103 -10.67 -5.49 -2.02
#